data_AF-X1MVJ6-F1
#
_entry.id   AF-X1MVJ6-F1
#
_cell.length_a   1.000
_cell.length_b   1.000
_cell.length_c   1.000
_cell.angle_alpha   90.00
_cell.angle_beta   90.00
_cell.angle_gamma   90.00
#
_symmetry.space_group_name_H-M   'P 1'
#
loop_
_entity.id
_entity.type
_entity.pdbx_description
1 polymer ?
#
loop_
_entity_poly.entity_id
_entity_poly.type
_entity_poly.pdbx_seq_one_letter_code
_entity_poly.pdbx_strand_id
1 'polypeptide(L)'
;MRIKGIGIDINDDRVHGDLHILRDELDYFYDCGLDTIELTTSGLYFILNGSLNWERTRAIHKVLTRYPFRYTLHLPDVLNLCNSPDLELDLAIFSSCIDFASAVEAQVIVYHSGQNFYNLRFPEQRAEAVERETSALVDLAAKAQKAGILITVENTNPGIEELSLIEKNRIMGK
;
A
#
# COMPACT_ATOMS: atom_id res chain seq x y z
N MET A 1 -18.34 19.25 6.06
CA MET A 1 -17.65 17.96 5.91
C MET A 1 -17.56 17.32 7.29
N ARG A 2 -18.08 16.10 7.48
CA ARG A 2 -17.96 15.37 8.75
C ARG A 2 -16.68 14.54 8.69
N ILE A 3 -15.66 14.92 9.46
CA ILE A 3 -14.41 14.16 9.56
C ILE A 3 -14.76 12.78 10.15
N LYS A 4 -14.38 11.70 9.45
CA LYS A 4 -14.66 10.31 9.86
C LYS A 4 -13.58 9.74 10.78
N GLY A 5 -12.42 10.38 10.81
CA GLY A 5 -11.32 10.11 11.73
C GLY A 5 -10.02 10.73 11.23
N ILE A 6 -9.00 10.65 12.08
CA ILE A 6 -7.62 11.05 11.78
C ILE A 6 -6.74 9.83 11.98
N GLY A 7 -5.78 9.63 11.08
CA GLY A 7 -4.85 8.51 11.16
C GLY A 7 -3.41 8.92 10.98
N ILE A 8 -2.52 7.97 11.27
CA ILE A 8 -1.07 8.11 11.14
C ILE A 8 -0.47 6.82 10.59
N ASP A 9 0.63 6.96 9.85
CA ASP A 9 1.51 5.86 9.48
C ASP A 9 2.43 5.48 10.65
N ILE A 10 2.66 4.18 10.83
CA ILE A 10 3.55 3.66 11.88
C ILE A 10 5.04 3.85 11.56
N ASN A 11 5.36 4.21 10.32
CA ASN A 11 6.69 4.44 9.78
C ASN A 11 7.57 3.18 9.79
N ASP A 12 8.08 2.85 8.61
CA ASP A 12 8.95 1.70 8.35
C ASP A 12 10.14 1.58 9.29
N ASP A 13 10.73 2.71 9.68
CA ASP A 13 11.98 2.77 10.43
C ASP A 13 11.78 2.77 11.95
N ARG A 14 10.56 2.62 12.45
CA ARG A 14 10.31 2.61 13.90
C ARG A 14 10.25 1.21 14.48
N VAL A 15 9.49 0.32 13.83
CA VAL A 15 9.13 -0.98 14.43
C VAL A 15 10.21 -2.03 14.20
N HIS A 16 10.84 -2.08 13.02
CA HIS A 16 11.88 -3.06 12.65
C HIS A 16 11.56 -4.52 13.04
N GLY A 17 10.30 -4.91 12.95
CA GLY A 17 9.86 -6.24 13.34
C GLY A 17 9.74 -6.50 14.86
N ASP A 18 9.93 -5.51 15.74
CA ASP A 18 9.75 -5.69 17.18
C ASP A 18 8.28 -5.45 17.61
N LEU A 19 7.63 -6.49 18.14
CA LEU A 19 6.24 -6.40 18.59
C LEU A 19 6.07 -5.63 19.91
N HIS A 20 7.14 -5.42 20.68
CA HIS A 20 7.11 -4.53 21.83
C HIS A 20 7.07 -3.08 21.36
N ILE A 21 7.92 -2.70 20.40
CA ILE A 21 7.92 -1.35 19.83
C ILE A 21 6.60 -1.06 19.11
N LEU A 22 6.06 -2.04 18.34
CA LEU A 22 4.72 -1.93 17.75
C LEU A 22 3.66 -1.58 18.80
N ARG A 23 3.71 -2.20 19.98
CA ARG A 23 2.75 -1.93 21.05
C ARG A 23 2.94 -0.53 21.64
N ASP A 24 4.18 -0.13 21.89
CA ASP A 24 4.49 1.19 22.45
C ASP A 24 4.01 2.32 21.51
N GLU A 25 4.17 2.14 20.19
CA GLU A 25 3.62 3.07 19.19
C GLU A 25 2.09 3.10 19.21
N LEU A 26 1.43 1.93 19.25
CA LEU A 26 -0.03 1.85 19.27
C LEU A 26 -0.64 2.42 20.56
N ASP A 27 0.01 2.20 21.71
CA ASP A 27 -0.36 2.81 22.99
C ASP A 27 -0.27 4.35 22.88
N TYR A 28 0.84 4.86 22.32
CA TYR A 28 1.01 6.30 22.10
C TYR A 28 -0.04 6.89 21.15
N PHE A 29 -0.34 6.22 20.05
CA PHE A 29 -1.35 6.67 19.09
C PHE A 29 -2.77 6.63 19.67
N TYR A 30 -3.04 5.66 20.54
CA TYR A 30 -4.31 5.55 21.24
C TYR A 30 -4.49 6.73 22.21
N ASP A 31 -3.44 7.05 22.97
CA ASP A 31 -3.43 8.19 23.88
C ASP A 31 -3.55 9.54 23.15
N CYS A 32 -3.04 9.62 21.91
CA CYS A 32 -3.23 10.79 21.04
C CYS A 32 -4.65 10.91 20.48
N GLY A 33 -5.50 9.90 20.65
CA GLY A 33 -6.88 9.90 20.15
C GLY A 33 -7.01 9.67 18.64
N LEU A 34 -6.07 8.95 18.03
CA LEU A 34 -6.13 8.60 16.61
C LEU A 34 -7.16 7.48 16.36
N ASP A 35 -7.73 7.45 15.16
CA ASP A 35 -8.76 6.48 14.78
C ASP A 35 -8.26 5.40 13.82
N THR A 36 -7.16 5.65 13.11
CA THR A 36 -6.71 4.82 11.99
C THR A 36 -5.20 4.74 11.94
N ILE A 37 -4.67 3.53 11.78
CA ILE A 37 -3.23 3.30 11.65
C ILE A 37 -2.96 2.74 10.27
N GLU A 38 -2.05 3.38 9.55
CA GLU A 38 -1.47 2.80 8.35
C GLU A 38 -0.31 1.90 8.75
N LEU A 39 -0.48 0.61 8.45
CA LEU A 39 0.54 -0.41 8.66
C LEU A 39 1.47 -0.41 7.47
N THR A 40 2.72 -0.83 7.67
CA THR A 40 3.68 -0.93 6.59
C THR A 40 4.28 -2.33 6.48
N THR A 41 4.63 -2.70 5.25
CA THR A 41 5.27 -3.98 4.95
C THR A 41 6.70 -4.06 5.48
N SER A 42 7.49 -2.99 5.27
CA SER A 42 8.90 -2.90 5.67
C SER A 42 9.07 -2.84 7.18
N GLY A 43 8.15 -2.21 7.93
CA GLY A 43 8.25 -2.14 9.40
C GLY A 43 7.91 -3.47 10.11
N LEU A 44 7.11 -4.34 9.48
CA LEU A 44 6.48 -5.48 10.16
C LEU A 44 7.03 -6.87 9.77
N TYR A 45 7.79 -6.97 8.67
CA TYR A 45 8.49 -8.19 8.22
C TYR A 45 7.61 -9.43 8.09
N PHE A 46 6.40 -9.29 7.57
CA PHE A 46 5.47 -10.41 7.39
C PHE A 46 5.57 -11.11 6.02
N ILE A 47 6.42 -10.65 5.09
CA ILE A 47 6.64 -11.31 3.79
C ILE A 47 8.08 -11.82 3.71
N LEU A 48 8.24 -13.08 3.27
CA LEU A 48 9.52 -13.71 2.99
C LEU A 48 9.49 -14.26 1.56
N ASN A 49 10.31 -13.70 0.67
CA ASN A 49 10.42 -14.13 -0.73
C ASN A 49 9.05 -14.28 -1.44
N GLY A 50 8.23 -13.23 -1.39
CA GLY A 50 6.89 -13.21 -1.97
C GLY A 50 5.82 -14.01 -1.23
N SER A 51 6.18 -14.71 -0.15
CA SER A 51 5.25 -15.52 0.63
C SER A 51 4.94 -14.92 2.00
N LEU A 52 3.67 -14.96 2.39
CA LEU A 52 3.21 -14.52 3.71
C LEU A 52 3.74 -15.43 4.83
N ASN A 53 4.43 -14.85 5.82
CA ASN A 53 4.80 -15.51 7.06
C ASN A 53 3.60 -15.53 8.03
N TRP A 54 2.81 -16.59 7.97
CA TRP A 54 1.60 -16.73 8.78
C TRP A 54 1.83 -16.71 10.30
N GLU A 55 2.98 -17.19 10.78
CA GLU A 55 3.29 -17.11 12.21
C GLU A 55 3.45 -15.66 12.65
N ARG A 56 4.21 -14.89 11.87
CA ARG A 56 4.41 -13.45 12.06
C ARG A 56 3.09 -12.69 11.97
N THR A 57 2.28 -12.97 10.95
CA THR A 57 0.95 -12.36 10.76
C THR A 57 0.04 -12.58 11.97
N ARG A 58 -0.02 -13.81 12.49
CA ARG A 58 -0.82 -14.10 13.70
C ARG A 58 -0.30 -13.36 14.93
N ALA A 59 1.01 -13.20 15.07
CA ALA A 59 1.59 -12.46 16.18
C ALA A 59 1.26 -10.97 16.11
N ILE A 60 1.34 -10.37 14.91
CA ILE A 60 0.93 -8.98 14.66
C ILE A 60 -0.57 -8.81 14.93
N HIS A 61 -1.43 -9.65 14.36
CA HIS A 61 -2.89 -9.59 14.56
C HIS A 61 -3.29 -9.62 16.05
N LYS A 62 -2.63 -10.44 16.87
CA LYS A 62 -2.85 -10.49 18.33
C LYS A 62 -2.51 -9.17 19.05
N VAL A 63 -1.59 -8.38 18.51
CA VAL A 63 -1.29 -7.04 19.01
C VAL A 63 -2.38 -6.07 18.56
N LEU A 64 -2.68 -6.05 17.26
CA LEU A 64 -3.59 -5.09 16.64
C LEU A 64 -5.02 -5.18 17.20
N THR A 65 -5.52 -6.38 17.49
CA THR A 65 -6.88 -6.62 18.02
C THR A 65 -7.12 -6.09 19.44
N ARG A 66 -6.09 -5.60 20.12
CA ARG A 66 -6.21 -4.95 21.44
C ARG A 66 -6.65 -3.50 21.34
N TYR A 67 -6.60 -2.91 20.16
CA TYR A 67 -6.87 -1.51 19.92
C TYR A 67 -8.11 -1.34 19.03
N PRO A 68 -8.90 -0.27 19.22
CA PRO A 68 -10.09 -0.01 18.41
C PRO A 68 -9.79 0.72 17.10
N PHE A 69 -8.54 0.67 16.61
CA PHE A 69 -8.16 1.34 15.36
C PHE A 69 -8.77 0.66 14.14
N ARG A 70 -8.97 1.45 13.08
CA ARG A 70 -9.06 0.92 11.72
C ARG A 70 -7.66 0.79 11.14
N TYR A 71 -7.45 -0.18 10.27
CA TYR A 71 -6.15 -0.41 9.64
C TYR A 71 -6.20 -0.21 8.13
N THR A 72 -5.19 0.45 7.60
CA THR A 72 -4.80 0.41 6.19
C THR A 72 -3.42 -0.23 6.08
N LEU A 73 -3.02 -0.66 4.89
CA LEU A 73 -1.71 -1.23 4.65
C LEU A 73 -1.04 -0.54 3.47
N HIS A 74 0.12 0.03 3.71
CA HIS A 74 1.01 0.51 2.67
C HIS A 74 1.88 -0.63 2.14
N LEU A 75 1.81 -0.89 0.84
CA LEU A 75 2.63 -1.90 0.16
C LEU A 75 4.11 -1.45 0.12
N PRO A 76 5.07 -2.35 -0.18
CA PRO A 76 6.47 -1.96 -0.19
C PRO A 76 6.73 -0.94 -1.29
N ASP A 77 7.49 0.11 -0.99
CA ASP A 77 7.79 1.19 -1.95
C ASP A 77 8.47 0.69 -3.23
N VAL A 78 9.25 -0.39 -3.12
CA VAL A 78 9.99 -0.97 -4.24
C VAL A 78 9.15 -1.85 -5.16
N LEU A 79 7.91 -2.19 -4.77
CA LEU A 79 7.01 -3.04 -5.53
C LEU A 79 6.64 -2.37 -6.87
N ASN A 80 6.80 -3.08 -8.00
CA ASN A 80 6.56 -2.45 -9.30
C ASN A 80 5.90 -3.38 -10.34
N LEU A 81 4.61 -3.14 -10.61
CA LEU A 81 3.89 -3.93 -11.61
C LEU A 81 4.19 -3.49 -13.06
N CYS A 82 4.69 -2.27 -13.28
CA CYS A 82 4.95 -1.71 -14.60
C CYS A 82 6.12 -2.34 -15.34
N ASN A 83 7.28 -2.45 -14.70
CA ASN A 83 8.53 -2.79 -15.39
C ASN A 83 9.54 -3.54 -14.52
N SER A 84 9.11 -4.13 -13.40
CA SER A 84 9.96 -4.95 -12.55
C SER A 84 10.66 -6.06 -13.35
N PRO A 85 11.95 -6.32 -13.06
CA PRO A 85 12.70 -7.43 -13.64
C PRO A 85 12.17 -8.80 -13.20
N ASP A 86 11.44 -8.86 -12.08
CA ASP A 86 10.83 -10.07 -11.54
C ASP A 86 9.34 -9.81 -11.23
N LEU A 87 8.52 -9.78 -12.28
CA LEU A 87 7.08 -9.56 -12.16
C LEU A 87 6.41 -10.62 -11.29
N GLU A 88 6.88 -11.87 -11.37
CA GLU A 88 6.27 -12.98 -10.65
C GLU A 88 6.43 -12.79 -9.13
N LEU A 89 7.63 -12.39 -8.70
CA LEU A 89 7.88 -12.05 -7.31
C LEU A 89 7.02 -10.87 -6.85
N ASP A 90 6.91 -9.81 -7.64
CA ASP A 90 6.10 -8.64 -7.27
C ASP A 90 4.61 -8.98 -7.18
N LEU A 91 4.09 -9.78 -8.11
CA LEU A 91 2.72 -10.31 -8.03
C LEU A 91 2.52 -11.15 -6.76
N ALA A 92 3.49 -11.98 -6.40
CA ALA A 92 3.45 -12.78 -5.18
C ALA A 92 3.47 -11.91 -3.91
N ILE A 93 4.31 -10.88 -3.87
CA ILE A 93 4.38 -9.89 -2.78
C ILE A 93 3.04 -9.17 -2.64
N PHE A 94 2.50 -8.63 -3.73
CA PHE A 94 1.20 -7.94 -3.73
C PHE A 94 0.09 -8.87 -3.23
N SER A 95 0.04 -10.09 -3.77
CA SER A 95 -0.92 -11.12 -3.38
C SER A 95 -0.82 -11.47 -1.89
N SER A 96 0.39 -11.55 -1.34
CA SER A 96 0.64 -11.76 0.10
C SER A 96 0.23 -10.56 0.95
N CYS A 97 0.34 -9.33 0.43
CA CYS A 97 -0.17 -8.12 1.09
C CYS A 97 -1.70 -8.15 1.21
N ILE A 98 -2.41 -8.62 0.18
CA ILE A 98 -3.87 -8.82 0.24
C ILE A 98 -4.23 -9.85 1.33
N ASP A 99 -3.50 -10.97 1.39
CA ASP A 99 -3.73 -12.00 2.41
C ASP A 99 -3.44 -11.48 3.82
N PHE A 100 -2.36 -10.71 4.00
CA PHE A 100 -2.04 -10.06 5.26
C PHE A 100 -3.13 -9.08 5.67
N ALA A 101 -3.52 -8.16 4.77
CA ALA A 101 -4.54 -7.15 5.02
C ALA A 101 -5.86 -7.80 5.46
N SER A 102 -6.27 -8.88 4.77
CA SER A 102 -7.43 -9.67 5.15
C SER A 102 -7.29 -10.28 6.55
N ALA A 103 -6.13 -10.86 6.86
CA ALA A 103 -5.86 -11.49 8.15
C ALA A 103 -5.80 -10.51 9.33
N VAL A 104 -5.41 -9.26 9.09
CA VAL A 104 -5.36 -8.20 10.11
C VAL A 104 -6.56 -7.25 10.07
N GLU A 105 -7.57 -7.56 9.24
CA GLU A 105 -8.78 -6.77 9.06
C GLU A 105 -8.52 -5.32 8.59
N ALA A 106 -7.40 -5.10 7.88
CA ALA A 106 -7.18 -3.85 7.17
C ALA A 106 -8.14 -3.75 5.99
N GLN A 107 -8.69 -2.56 5.75
CA GLN A 107 -9.75 -2.38 4.75
C GLN A 107 -9.23 -1.89 3.41
N VAL A 108 -8.09 -1.21 3.42
CA VAL A 108 -7.49 -0.54 2.28
C VAL A 108 -6.03 -0.95 2.18
N ILE A 109 -5.59 -1.21 0.95
CA ILE A 109 -4.17 -1.31 0.63
C ILE A 109 -3.78 -0.16 -0.30
N VAL A 110 -2.64 0.46 -0.01
CA VAL A 110 -2.07 1.58 -0.79
C VAL A 110 -0.92 1.06 -1.63
N TYR A 111 -0.99 1.29 -2.93
CA TYR A 111 0.00 0.90 -3.92
C TYR A 111 0.49 2.14 -4.67
N HIS A 112 1.80 2.29 -4.79
CA HIS A 112 2.40 3.26 -5.69
C HIS A 112 2.38 2.73 -7.13
N SER A 113 1.84 3.49 -8.08
CA SER A 113 1.97 3.11 -9.50
C SER A 113 3.44 2.95 -9.87
N GLY A 114 3.76 1.86 -10.58
CA GLY A 114 5.11 1.54 -11.02
C GLY A 114 5.69 2.56 -11.99
N GLN A 115 4.84 3.41 -12.57
CA GLN A 115 5.21 4.57 -13.40
C GLN A 115 6.09 5.58 -12.63
N ASN A 116 5.96 5.64 -11.30
CA ASN A 116 6.56 6.70 -10.48
C ASN A 116 8.05 6.51 -10.20
N PHE A 117 8.55 5.27 -10.29
CA PHE A 117 9.92 4.93 -9.87
C PHE A 117 10.91 4.81 -11.02
N TYR A 118 10.44 4.68 -12.26
CA TYR A 118 11.31 4.43 -13.40
C TYR A 118 11.12 5.46 -14.50
N ASN A 119 12.25 6.00 -14.95
CA ASN A 119 12.32 6.83 -16.15
C ASN A 119 12.07 5.98 -17.39
N LEU A 120 10.80 5.75 -17.71
CA LEU A 120 10.37 5.20 -19.00
C LEU A 120 10.66 6.27 -20.07
N ARG A 121 11.71 6.03 -20.87
CA ARG A 121 12.28 7.05 -21.77
C ARG A 121 11.47 7.25 -23.03
N PHE A 122 10.79 6.20 -23.50
CA PHE A 122 10.06 6.21 -24.76
C PHE A 122 8.54 6.03 -24.54
N PRO A 123 7.67 6.69 -25.35
CA PRO A 123 6.22 6.56 -25.24
C PRO A 123 5.71 5.12 -25.30
N GLU A 124 6.32 4.28 -26.14
CA GLU A 124 5.92 2.87 -26.31
C GLU A 124 6.17 2.08 -25.02
N GLN A 125 7.30 2.31 -24.35
CA GLN A 125 7.61 1.70 -23.06
C GLN A 125 6.62 2.12 -21.97
N ARG A 126 6.11 3.36 -22.04
CA ARG A 126 5.06 3.84 -21.13
C ARG A 126 3.76 3.12 -21.37
N ALA A 127 3.35 2.98 -22.64
CA ALA A 127 2.12 2.28 -23.00
C ALA A 127 2.15 0.81 -22.55
N GLU A 128 3.24 0.09 -22.85
CA GLU A 128 3.43 -1.30 -22.42
C GLU A 128 3.43 -1.43 -20.88
N ALA A 129 4.09 -0.51 -20.18
CA ALA A 129 4.12 -0.49 -18.72
C ALA A 129 2.74 -0.22 -18.08
N VAL A 130 1.95 0.68 -18.66
CA VAL A 130 0.56 0.94 -18.23
C VAL A 130 -0.31 -0.29 -18.47
N GLU A 131 -0.20 -0.93 -19.64
CA GLU A 131 -0.99 -2.11 -19.97
C GLU A 131 -0.66 -3.27 -19.02
N ARG A 132 0.64 -3.54 -18.81
CA ARG A 132 1.12 -4.57 -17.89
C ARG A 132 0.62 -4.34 -16.45
N GLU A 133 0.78 -3.12 -15.93
CA GLU A 133 0.30 -2.77 -14.58
C GLU A 133 -1.22 -2.93 -14.48
N THR A 134 -1.96 -2.43 -15.47
CA THR A 134 -3.43 -2.49 -15.47
C THR A 134 -3.93 -3.93 -15.52
N SER A 135 -3.34 -4.79 -16.37
CA SER A 135 -3.68 -6.20 -16.42
C SER A 135 -3.40 -6.91 -15.09
N ALA A 136 -2.24 -6.67 -14.47
CA ALA A 136 -1.91 -7.22 -13.16
C ALA A 136 -2.89 -6.76 -12.07
N LEU A 137 -3.26 -5.48 -12.07
CA LEU A 137 -4.24 -4.93 -11.11
C LEU A 137 -5.63 -5.52 -11.30
N VAL A 138 -6.06 -5.87 -12.51
CA VAL A 138 -7.36 -6.56 -12.74
C VAL A 138 -7.38 -7.92 -12.04
N ASP A 139 -6.32 -8.70 -12.19
CA ASP A 139 -6.23 -10.03 -11.55
C ASP A 139 -6.14 -9.91 -10.02
N LEU A 140 -5.33 -8.97 -9.52
CA LEU A 140 -5.21 -8.68 -8.08
C LEU A 140 -6.51 -8.13 -7.50
N ALA A 141 -7.26 -7.31 -8.25
CA ALA A 141 -8.56 -6.80 -7.83
C ALA A 141 -9.59 -7.91 -7.64
N ALA A 142 -9.57 -8.96 -8.48
CA ALA A 142 -10.43 -10.12 -8.29
C ALA A 142 -10.13 -10.86 -6.98
N LYS A 143 -8.87 -10.93 -6.56
CA LYS A 143 -8.47 -11.47 -5.25
C LYS A 143 -8.88 -10.53 -4.11
N ALA A 144 -8.56 -9.25 -4.21
CA ALA A 144 -8.89 -8.24 -3.21
C ALA A 144 -10.40 -8.15 -2.96
N GLN A 145 -11.22 -8.22 -4.02
CA GLN A 145 -12.67 -8.24 -3.93
C GLN A 145 -13.17 -9.41 -3.07
N LYS A 146 -12.64 -10.63 -3.28
CA LYS A 146 -13.01 -11.81 -2.47
C LYS A 146 -12.62 -11.65 -0.99
N ALA A 147 -11.53 -10.93 -0.74
CA ALA A 147 -11.03 -10.63 0.60
C ALA A 147 -11.71 -9.41 1.25
N GLY A 148 -12.57 -8.68 0.53
CA GLY A 148 -13.19 -7.44 1.02
C GLY A 148 -12.23 -6.26 1.12
N ILE A 149 -11.11 -6.29 0.39
CA ILE A 149 -10.05 -5.29 0.43
C ILE A 149 -10.20 -4.30 -0.72
N LEU A 150 -10.10 -3.00 -0.42
CA LEU A 150 -10.02 -1.95 -1.43
C LEU A 150 -8.55 -1.72 -1.81
N ILE A 151 -8.24 -1.82 -3.10
CA ILE A 151 -6.94 -1.39 -3.64
C ILE A 151 -7.04 0.09 -3.98
N THR A 152 -6.11 0.89 -3.46
CA THR A 152 -5.94 2.29 -3.81
C THR A 152 -4.58 2.51 -4.46
N VAL A 153 -4.57 3.25 -5.56
CA VAL A 153 -3.33 3.71 -6.20
C VAL A 153 -3.05 5.12 -5.69
N GLU A 154 -1.90 5.32 -5.06
CA GLU A 154 -1.52 6.62 -4.52
C GLU A 154 -1.11 7.59 -5.64
N ASN A 155 -1.57 8.83 -5.50
CA ASN A 155 -1.12 9.94 -6.33
C ASN A 155 0.24 10.43 -5.84
N THR A 156 1.23 10.48 -6.71
CA THR A 156 2.55 11.07 -6.39
C THR A 156 2.64 12.49 -6.92
N ASN A 157 3.80 13.14 -6.74
CA ASN A 157 4.05 14.43 -7.36
C ASN A 157 3.88 14.32 -8.88
N PRO A 158 3.04 15.18 -9.48
CA PRO A 158 2.79 15.12 -10.91
C PRO A 158 4.05 15.45 -11.69
N GLY A 159 4.29 14.68 -12.76
CA GLY A 159 5.34 15.01 -13.72
C GLY A 159 5.04 16.32 -14.45
N ILE A 160 6.05 16.89 -15.13
CA ILE A 160 5.91 18.13 -15.93
C ILE A 160 4.79 18.01 -16.98
N GLU A 161 4.62 16.83 -17.58
CA GLU A 161 3.58 16.55 -18.56
C GLU A 161 2.17 16.60 -17.94
N GLU A 162 2.01 16.02 -16.75
CA GLU A 162 0.75 16.03 -16.00
C GLU A 162 0.40 17.43 -15.50
N LEU A 163 1.40 18.18 -15.02
CA LEU A 163 1.24 19.61 -14.71
C LEU A 163 0.78 20.40 -15.93
N SER A 164 1.36 20.15 -17.11
CA SER A 164 0.96 20.81 -18.37
C SER A 164 -0.48 20.47 -18.77
N LEU A 165 -0.94 19.24 -18.51
CA LEU A 165 -2.33 18.82 -18.74
C LEU A 165 -3.29 19.50 -17.76
N ILE A 166 -2.93 19.57 -16.48
CA ILE A 166 -3.70 20.26 -15.44
C ILE A 166 -3.85 21.75 -15.80
N GLU A 167 -2.77 22.41 -16.23
CA GLU A 167 -2.81 23.81 -16.67
C GLU A 167 -3.71 24.00 -17.90
N LYS A 168 -3.59 23.16 -18.94
CA LYS A 168 -4.44 23.22 -20.13
C LYS A 168 -5.93 23.04 -19.79
N ASN A 169 -6.26 22.06 -18.95
CA ASN A 169 -7.64 21.80 -18.53
C ASN A 169 -8.20 22.93 -17.64
N ARG A 170 -7.35 23.57 -16.84
CA ARG A 170 -7.72 24.75 -16.03
C ARG A 170 -8.00 25.99 -16.88
N ILE A 171 -7.41 26.09 -18.08
CA ILE A 171 -7.68 27.16 -19.05
C ILE A 171 -8.95 26.87 -19.87
N MET A 172 -9.23 25.62 -20.21
CA MET A 172 -10.42 25.22 -20.99
C MET A 172 -11.72 25.11 -20.16
N GLY A 173 -11.62 25.02 -18.83
CA GLY A 173 -12.76 25.01 -17.91
C GLY A 173 -13.27 26.39 -17.48
N LYS A 174 -12.89 27.46 -18.19
CA LYS A 174 -13.38 28.84 -18.00
C LYS A 174 -14.17 29.33 -19.20
#